data_AF-A0A1I9G9V1-F1
#
_entry.id   AF-A0A1I9G9V1-F1
#
_cell.length_a   1.000
_cell.length_b   1.000
_cell.length_c   1.000
_cell.angle_alpha   90.00
_cell.angle_beta   90.00
_cell.angle_gamma   90.00
#
_symmetry.space_group_name_H-M   'P 1'
#
loop_
_entity.id
_entity.type
_entity.pdbx_description
1 polymer ?
#
loop_
_entity_poly.entity_id
_entity_poly.type
_entity_poly.pdbx_seq_one_letter_code
_entity_poly.pdbx_strand_id
1 'polypeptide(L)'
;VINVSHNWLRSARLSINADDVNSDNNDNSAGSLVKCNNKAEQLIIIDLSYNQIRSITDNDLIQFVAIRQLLLANNQISFINRNALKACALLQQLHIGNNNIEELPIMP
;
A
#
# COMPACT_ATOMS: atom_id res chain seq x y z
N VAL A 1 -6.13 -10.69 -6.52
CA VAL A 1 -5.19 -9.84 -7.29
C VAL A 1 -5.90 -8.54 -7.59
N ILE A 2 -5.31 -7.40 -7.23
CA ILE A 2 -5.82 -6.04 -7.53
C ILE A 2 -4.93 -5.50 -8.65
N ASN A 3 -5.50 -5.24 -9.83
CA ASN A 3 -4.75 -4.67 -10.95
C ASN A 3 -5.35 -3.31 -11.32
N VAL A 4 -4.55 -2.27 -11.15
CA VAL A 4 -4.84 -0.89 -11.57
C VAL A 4 -3.69 -0.33 -12.39
N SER A 5 -2.94 -1.20 -13.05
CA SER A 5 -1.86 -0.81 -13.96
C SER A 5 -2.39 -0.02 -15.16
N HIS A 6 -1.53 0.74 -15.83
CA HIS A 6 -1.88 1.53 -17.02
C HIS A 6 -2.95 2.60 -16.77
N ASN A 7 -2.86 3.25 -15.61
CA ASN A 7 -3.73 4.36 -15.24
C ASN A 7 -2.92 5.65 -15.04
N TRP A 8 -3.61 6.72 -14.68
CA TRP A 8 -2.98 8.02 -14.39
C TRP A 8 -2.87 8.29 -12.88
N LEU A 9 -2.73 7.23 -12.07
CA LEU A 9 -2.62 7.38 -10.62
C LEU A 9 -1.35 8.15 -10.27
N ARG A 10 -1.50 9.20 -9.47
CA ARG A 10 -0.38 10.00 -8.95
C ARG A 10 0.06 9.59 -7.54
N SER A 11 -0.75 8.76 -6.87
CA SER A 11 -0.53 8.28 -5.51
C SER A 11 -0.86 6.79 -5.43
N ALA A 12 -0.11 6.06 -4.58
CA ALA A 12 -0.37 4.65 -4.26
C ALA A 12 -1.50 4.45 -3.23
N ARG A 13 -2.12 5.53 -2.74
CA ARG A 13 -3.18 5.46 -1.74
C ARG A 13 -4.42 4.78 -2.30
N LEU A 14 -4.66 3.57 -1.83
CA LEU A 14 -5.88 2.80 -2.09
C LEU A 14 -6.62 2.67 -0.77
N SER A 15 -7.53 3.60 -0.48
CA SER A 15 -8.43 3.48 0.67
C SER A 15 -9.54 2.50 0.33
N ILE A 16 -9.70 1.46 1.13
CA ILE A 16 -10.93 0.66 1.10
C ILE A 16 -12.04 1.60 1.60
N ASN A 17 -13.12 1.73 0.82
CA ASN A 17 -14.24 2.62 1.12
C ASN A 17 -14.82 2.23 2.49
N ALA A 18 -14.56 3.04 3.52
CA ALA A 18 -14.97 2.75 4.90
C ALA A 18 -16.44 3.15 5.16
N ASP A 19 -17.22 3.43 4.12
CA ASP A 19 -18.63 3.80 4.24
C ASP A 19 -19.55 2.61 4.61
N ASP A 20 -19.01 1.38 4.69
CA ASP A 20 -19.70 0.23 5.30
C ASP A 20 -19.43 0.09 6.83
N VAL A 21 -18.71 1.02 7.45
CA VAL A 21 -18.55 1.06 8.91
C VAL A 21 -19.73 1.81 9.50
N ASN A 22 -20.84 1.11 9.69
CA ASN A 22 -21.93 1.54 10.55
C ASN A 22 -21.35 2.02 11.89
N SER A 23 -21.53 3.31 12.14
CA SER A 23 -21.08 4.06 13.31
C SER A 23 -21.87 3.63 14.56
N ASP A 24 -21.60 2.45 15.10
CA ASP A 24 -22.00 2.13 16.46
C ASP A 24 -20.96 2.69 17.43
N ASN A 25 -21.17 3.97 17.73
CA ASN A 25 -20.51 4.74 18.78
C ASN A 25 -20.56 3.97 20.10
N ASN A 26 -19.38 3.60 20.65
CA ASN A 26 -18.99 3.81 22.05
C ASN A 26 -17.74 3.00 22.40
N ASP A 27 -16.55 3.53 22.10
CA ASP A 27 -15.45 3.36 23.08
C ASP A 27 -14.39 4.46 22.94
N ASN A 28 -14.24 5.22 24.03
CA ASN A 28 -13.15 6.14 24.25
C ASN A 28 -11.90 5.34 24.64
N SER A 29 -11.11 4.91 23.67
CA SER A 29 -9.70 4.62 23.92
C SER A 29 -8.87 4.88 22.67
N ALA A 30 -7.71 5.50 22.88
CA ALA A 30 -6.75 5.82 21.86
C ALA A 30 -6.38 4.56 21.06
N GLY A 31 -6.79 4.51 19.80
CA GLY A 31 -6.48 3.37 18.94
C GLY A 31 -7.58 3.00 17.95
N SER A 32 -8.18 3.98 17.26
CA SER A 32 -8.93 3.68 16.03
C SER A 32 -7.94 3.39 14.90
N LEU A 33 -7.11 2.37 15.09
CA LEU A 33 -6.55 1.60 14.01
C LEU A 33 -7.74 0.84 13.45
N VAL A 34 -8.32 1.40 12.39
CA VAL A 34 -9.23 0.72 11.46
C VAL A 34 -8.82 -0.75 11.44
N LYS A 35 -9.62 -1.59 12.11
CA LYS A 35 -9.42 -3.02 12.18
C LYS A 35 -9.68 -3.51 10.76
N CYS A 36 -8.66 -3.44 9.92
CA CYS A 36 -8.66 -3.99 8.59
C CYS A 36 -8.74 -5.50 8.82
N ASN A 37 -9.97 -6.02 8.89
CA ASN A 37 -10.27 -7.43 9.08
C ASN A 37 -9.91 -8.18 7.79
N ASN A 38 -8.63 -8.11 7.41
CA ASN A 38 -8.06 -8.82 6.29
C ASN A 38 -7.86 -10.25 6.77
N LYS A 39 -8.84 -11.07 6.44
CA LYS A 39 -8.78 -12.53 6.43
C LYS A 39 -7.45 -12.92 5.74
N ALA A 40 -6.42 -13.18 6.56
CA ALA A 40 -5.00 -13.24 6.21
C ALA A 40 -4.58 -14.46 5.36
N GLU A 41 -5.54 -15.09 4.70
CA GLU A 41 -5.36 -16.37 3.99
C GLU A 41 -5.28 -16.21 2.47
N GLN A 42 -5.57 -15.02 1.92
CA GLN A 42 -5.52 -14.81 0.48
C GLN A 42 -4.24 -14.08 0.07
N LEU A 43 -3.51 -14.65 -0.88
CA LEU A 43 -2.35 -14.04 -1.52
C LEU A 43 -2.79 -12.76 -2.24
N ILE A 44 -2.50 -11.59 -1.68
CA ILE A 44 -2.81 -10.30 -2.30
C ILE A 44 -1.61 -9.87 -3.13
N ILE A 45 -1.80 -9.89 -4.45
CA ILE A 45 -0.93 -9.24 -5.44
C ILE A 45 -1.57 -7.90 -5.77
N ILE A 46 -0.79 -6.82 -5.72
CA ILE A 46 -1.22 -5.48 -6.16
C ILE A 46 -0.32 -5.03 -7.31
N ASP A 47 -0.94 -4.74 -8.44
CA ASP A 47 -0.29 -4.19 -9.63
C ASP A 47 -0.68 -2.71 -9.83
N LEU A 48 0.29 -1.84 -9.55
CA LEU A 48 0.28 -0.39 -9.74
C LEU A 48 1.24 0.04 -10.85
N SER A 49 1.73 -0.90 -11.68
CA SER A 49 2.70 -0.59 -12.73
C SER A 49 2.13 0.33 -13.81
N TYR A 50 2.98 1.05 -14.55
CA TYR A 50 2.55 1.96 -15.61
C TYR A 50 1.54 3.02 -15.12
N ASN A 51 1.89 3.69 -14.03
CA ASN A 51 1.15 4.82 -13.48
C ASN A 51 2.06 6.06 -13.41
N GLN A 52 1.62 7.10 -12.70
CA GLN A 52 2.38 8.35 -12.51
C GLN A 52 2.68 8.59 -11.02
N ILE A 53 2.84 7.52 -10.25
CA ILE A 53 3.07 7.60 -8.80
C ILE A 53 4.44 8.22 -8.57
N ARG A 54 4.52 9.25 -7.72
CA ARG A 54 5.76 10.01 -7.45
C ARG A 54 6.42 9.69 -6.13
N SER A 55 5.64 9.25 -5.16
CA SER A 55 6.13 8.95 -3.82
C SER A 55 5.25 7.91 -3.16
N ILE A 56 5.85 7.15 -2.24
CA ILE A 56 5.12 6.24 -1.35
C ILE A 56 5.40 6.69 0.09
N THR A 57 4.33 7.01 0.82
CA THR A 57 4.35 7.48 2.20
C THR A 57 4.02 6.35 3.18
N ASP A 58 4.25 6.57 4.47
CA ASP A 58 4.00 5.57 5.53
C ASP A 58 2.53 5.12 5.61
N ASN A 59 1.62 5.95 5.13
CA ASN A 59 0.18 5.70 5.20
C ASN A 59 -0.39 5.07 3.92
N ASP A 60 0.35 5.07 2.81
CA ASP A 60 -0.18 4.58 1.52
C ASP A 60 -0.39 3.06 1.54
N LEU A 61 0.42 2.34 2.32
CA LEU A 61 0.42 0.88 2.37
C LEU A 61 -0.06 0.28 3.70
N ILE A 62 -0.51 1.12 4.64
CA ILE A 62 -0.83 0.71 6.02
C ILE A 62 -1.97 -0.33 6.10
N GLN A 63 -2.88 -0.33 5.13
CA GLN A 63 -4.00 -1.27 5.07
C GLN A 63 -3.62 -2.61 4.41
N PHE A 64 -2.47 -2.68 3.71
CA PHE A 64 -2.03 -3.83 2.93
C PHE A 64 -1.09 -4.74 3.73
N VAL A 65 -1.52 -5.15 4.92
CA VAL A 65 -0.72 -6.01 5.82
C VAL A 65 -0.50 -7.43 5.27
N ALA A 66 -1.39 -7.90 4.39
CA ALA A 66 -1.35 -9.24 3.81
C ALA A 66 -0.80 -9.30 2.38
N ILE A 67 -0.23 -8.20 1.86
CA ILE A 67 0.34 -8.16 0.51
C ILE A 67 1.58 -9.05 0.41
N ARG A 68 1.68 -9.82 -0.67
CA ARG A 68 2.84 -10.67 -0.96
C ARG A 68 3.63 -10.20 -2.17
N GLN A 69 2.98 -9.56 -3.12
CA GLN A 69 3.63 -9.01 -4.31
C GLN A 69 3.11 -7.60 -4.58
N LEU A 70 4.04 -6.66 -4.70
CA LEU A 70 3.77 -5.26 -4.99
C LEU A 70 4.52 -4.86 -6.27
N LEU A 71 3.76 -4.60 -7.34
CA LEU A 71 4.30 -4.19 -8.63
C LEU A 71 4.11 -2.68 -8.81
N LEU A 72 5.22 -1.94 -8.83
CA LEU A 72 5.28 -0.48 -8.96
C LEU A 72 6.14 -0.06 -10.16
N ALA A 73 6.46 -1.00 -11.06
CA ALA A 73 7.35 -0.76 -12.18
C ALA A 73 6.78 0.29 -13.14
N ASN A 74 7.64 1.06 -13.81
CA ASN A 74 7.24 2.11 -14.77
C ASN A 74 6.33 3.16 -14.11
N ASN A 75 6.80 3.75 -13.02
CA ASN A 75 6.19 4.91 -12.38
C ASN A 75 7.20 6.07 -12.36
N GLN A 76 6.93 7.13 -11.58
CA GLN A 76 7.80 8.30 -11.40
C GLN A 76 8.27 8.39 -9.95
N ILE A 77 8.40 7.25 -9.26
CA ILE A 77 8.65 7.22 -7.82
C ILE A 77 10.06 7.72 -7.58
N SER A 78 10.20 8.90 -6.96
CA SER A 78 11.50 9.45 -6.57
C SER A 78 11.86 9.14 -5.12
N PHE A 79 10.84 8.87 -4.30
CA PHE A 79 11.01 8.71 -2.86
C PHE A 79 10.02 7.72 -2.25
N ILE A 80 10.55 6.81 -1.43
CA ILE A 80 9.75 5.89 -0.60
C ILE A 80 10.13 6.15 0.85
N ASN A 81 9.15 6.50 1.68
CA ASN A 81 9.37 6.71 3.10
C ASN A 81 10.01 5.47 3.74
N ARG A 82 10.91 5.70 4.69
CA ARG A 82 11.68 4.64 5.35
C ARG A 82 10.83 3.53 5.96
N ASN A 83 9.65 3.86 6.48
CA ASN A 83 8.74 2.90 7.12
C ASN A 83 7.54 2.51 6.24
N ALA A 84 7.49 2.96 4.97
CA ALA A 84 6.35 2.72 4.09
C ALA A 84 6.05 1.23 3.87
N LEU A 85 7.09 0.40 3.83
CA LEU A 85 6.94 -1.04 3.63
C LEU A 85 6.81 -1.82 4.95
N LYS A 86 7.00 -1.17 6.11
CA LYS A 86 7.00 -1.85 7.43
C LYS A 86 5.66 -2.51 7.75
N ALA A 87 4.55 -1.94 7.25
CA ALA A 87 3.22 -2.52 7.40
C ALA A 87 3.03 -3.80 6.56
N CYS A 88 3.79 -3.95 5.47
CA CYS A 88 3.70 -5.07 4.54
C CYS A 88 4.58 -6.26 4.99
N ALA A 89 4.36 -6.76 6.22
CA ALA A 89 5.19 -7.79 6.85
C ALA A 89 5.27 -9.12 6.07
N LEU A 90 4.35 -9.37 5.15
CA LEU A 90 4.30 -10.58 4.32
C LEU A 90 4.81 -10.37 2.89
N LEU A 91 5.39 -9.21 2.57
CA LEU A 91 5.87 -8.87 1.23
C LEU A 91 7.03 -9.79 0.84
N GLN A 92 6.87 -10.50 -0.28
CA GLN A 92 7.86 -11.41 -0.84
C GLN A 92 8.52 -10.86 -2.10
N GLN A 93 7.78 -10.06 -2.87
CA GLN A 93 8.27 -9.50 -4.14
C GLN A 93 7.89 -8.03 -4.25
N LEU A 94 8.90 -7.20 -4.51
CA LEU A 94 8.75 -5.76 -4.75
C LEU A 94 9.38 -5.43 -6.10
N HIS A 95 8.56 -5.00 -7.06
CA HIS A 95 9.04 -4.60 -8.38
C HIS A 95 8.99 -3.08 -8.50
N ILE A 96 10.14 -2.43 -8.39
CA ILE A 96 10.30 -0.96 -8.45
C ILE A 96 11.14 -0.50 -9.65
N GLY A 97 11.36 -1.37 -10.64
CA GLY A 97 12.12 -1.04 -11.85
C GLY A 97 11.49 0.11 -12.65
N ASN A 98 12.31 0.85 -13.40
CA ASN A 98 11.89 2.03 -14.17
C ASN A 98 11.14 3.06 -13.31
N ASN A 99 11.82 3.53 -12.26
CA ASN A 99 11.41 4.65 -11.40
C ASN A 99 12.61 5.60 -11.21
N ASN A 100 12.43 6.67 -10.44
CA ASN A 100 13.43 7.69 -10.14
C ASN A 100 14.00 7.54 -8.71
N ILE A 101 14.04 6.31 -8.18
CA ILE A 101 14.39 6.05 -6.78
C ILE A 101 15.89 6.28 -6.56
N GLU A 102 16.22 7.16 -5.63
CA GLU A 102 17.61 7.44 -5.23
C GLU A 102 18.06 6.63 -4.01
N GLU A 103 17.12 6.30 -3.11
CA GLU A 103 17.37 5.54 -1.88
C GLU A 103 16.32 4.44 -1.69
N LEU A 104 16.77 3.24 -1.28
CA LEU A 104 15.88 2.13 -0.99
C LEU A 104 15.30 2.25 0.44
N PRO A 105 14.00 1.98 0.64
CA PRO A 105 13.40 1.93 1.97
C PRO A 105 13.88 0.71 2.77
N ILE A 106 13.56 0.68 4.06
CA ILE A 106 13.79 -0.51 4.88
C ILE A 106 12.82 -1.60 4.44
N MET A 107 13.34 -2.79 4.17
CA MET A 107 12.53 -3.96 3.85
C MET A 107 11.83 -4.48 5.13
N PRO A 108 10.58 -4.97 5.02
CA PRO A 108 9.83 -5.50 6.17
C PRO A 108 10.49 -6.70 6.85
#